data_AF-A0A549SNY1-F1
#
_entry.id   AF-A0A549SNY1-F1
#
_cell.length_a   1.000
_cell.length_b   1.000
_cell.length_c   1.000
_cell.angle_alpha   90.00
_cell.angle_beta   90.00
_cell.angle_gamma   90.00
#
_symmetry.space_group_name_H-M   'P 1'
#
loop_
_entity.id
_entity.type
_entity.pdbx_description
1 polymer ?
#
loop_
_entity_poly.entity_id
_entity_poly.type
_entity_poly.pdbx_seq_one_letter_code
_entity_poly.pdbx_strand_id
1 'polypeptide(L)'
;MAQKSDARSCDIVTQAKLLYDAGVTPITEVCAMLGMSESAFRSFREREGWPLRPSPIKRKSAAAPPAPERRSVAPPPRESRSLIARLEEAVEREFLRAETALATCGAKAAPKTMETSARVLASLVRSLAELKRMNRDAGAARAEDGRDRDAFDDEPPRRLAELREELARRLERMCGEGPAR
;
A
#
# COMPACT_ATOMS: atom_id res chain seq x y z
N MET A 1 2.24 49.98 -40.86
CA MET A 1 1.91 48.55 -41.01
C MET A 1 2.56 47.73 -39.88
N ALA A 2 2.21 47.97 -38.60
CA ALA A 2 2.90 47.33 -37.45
C ALA A 2 1.96 46.58 -36.47
N GLN A 3 0.63 46.63 -36.65
CA GLN A 3 -0.32 46.16 -35.62
C GLN A 3 -0.64 44.65 -35.64
N LYS A 4 -0.37 43.93 -36.74
CA LYS A 4 -0.77 42.51 -36.87
C LYS A 4 0.13 41.54 -36.08
N SER A 5 1.38 41.92 -35.82
CA SER A 5 2.34 41.08 -35.10
C SER A 5 2.06 41.09 -33.58
N ASP A 6 1.63 42.23 -33.05
CA ASP A 6 1.32 42.38 -31.62
C ASP A 6 0.02 41.67 -31.24
N ALA A 7 -1.01 41.73 -32.09
CA ALA A 7 -2.26 41.01 -31.87
C ALA A 7 -2.06 39.50 -31.83
N ARG A 8 -1.29 38.95 -32.79
CA ARG A 8 -0.93 37.52 -32.80
C ARG A 8 -0.14 37.13 -31.55
N SER A 9 0.74 38.01 -31.08
CA SER A 9 1.52 37.76 -29.87
C SER A 9 0.64 37.76 -28.61
N CYS A 10 -0.35 38.66 -28.53
CA CYS A 10 -1.34 38.70 -27.45
C CYS A 10 -2.25 37.45 -27.45
N ASP A 11 -2.68 37.01 -28.62
CA ASP A 11 -3.50 35.79 -28.77
C ASP A 11 -2.73 34.55 -28.33
N ILE A 12 -1.45 34.44 -28.71
CA ILE A 12 -0.56 33.35 -28.29
C ILE A 12 -0.35 33.36 -26.78
N VAL A 13 -0.15 34.53 -26.16
CA VAL A 13 0.00 34.65 -24.70
C VAL A 13 -1.28 34.27 -23.97
N THR A 14 -2.45 34.64 -24.50
CA THR A 14 -3.76 34.28 -23.93
C THR A 14 -4.02 32.78 -24.02
N GLN A 15 -3.68 32.16 -25.15
CA GLN A 15 -3.78 30.71 -25.33
C GLN A 15 -2.80 29.96 -24.42
N ALA A 16 -1.56 30.44 -24.32
CA ALA A 16 -0.56 29.87 -23.41
C ALA A 16 -1.01 29.96 -21.95
N LYS A 17 -1.65 31.06 -21.55
CA LYS A 17 -2.23 31.24 -20.21
C LYS A 17 -3.38 30.25 -19.95
N LEU A 18 -4.28 30.06 -20.92
CA LEU A 18 -5.38 29.08 -20.80
C LEU A 18 -4.84 27.65 -20.62
N LEU A 19 -3.85 27.26 -21.41
CA LEU A 19 -3.16 25.97 -21.25
C LEU A 19 -2.40 25.89 -19.92
N TYR A 20 -1.94 27.04 -19.43
CA TYR A 20 -1.25 27.14 -18.16
C TYR A 20 -2.16 26.90 -16.96
N ASP A 21 -3.30 27.56 -16.93
CA ASP A 21 -4.28 27.45 -15.87
C ASP A 21 -4.97 26.07 -15.88
N ALA A 22 -5.13 25.46 -17.06
CA ALA A 22 -5.70 24.11 -17.19
C ALA A 22 -4.85 23.03 -16.51
N GLY A 23 -3.55 23.24 -16.30
CA GLY A 23 -2.68 22.32 -15.54
C GLY A 23 -2.39 20.97 -16.23
N VAL A 24 -2.99 20.68 -17.38
CA VAL A 24 -2.84 19.40 -18.12
C VAL A 24 -1.62 19.40 -19.06
N THR A 25 -1.23 20.57 -19.58
CA THR A 25 -0.11 20.67 -20.52
C THR A 25 1.23 20.73 -19.79
N PRO A 26 2.27 20.00 -20.25
CA PRO A 26 3.61 20.14 -19.70
C PRO A 26 4.16 21.55 -19.97
N ILE A 27 4.96 22.06 -19.04
CA ILE A 27 5.55 23.41 -19.14
C ILE A 27 6.40 23.54 -20.40
N THR A 28 7.03 22.46 -20.86
CA THR A 28 7.82 22.39 -22.10
C THR A 28 7.01 22.75 -23.34
N GLU A 29 5.76 22.27 -23.45
CA GLU A 29 4.87 22.59 -24.58
C GLU A 29 4.41 24.05 -24.54
N VAL A 30 4.13 24.58 -23.34
CA VAL A 30 3.78 26.00 -23.18
C VAL A 30 4.96 26.91 -23.52
N CYS A 31 6.18 26.53 -23.15
CA CYS A 31 7.41 27.23 -23.52
C CYS A 31 7.63 27.21 -25.05
N ALA A 32 7.42 26.05 -25.69
CA ALA A 32 7.52 25.91 -27.14
C ALA A 32 6.51 26.79 -27.89
N MET A 33 5.27 26.88 -27.39
CA MET A 33 4.23 27.75 -27.95
C MET A 33 4.59 29.24 -27.87
N LEU A 34 5.25 29.64 -26.79
CA LEU A 34 5.73 31.01 -26.57
C LEU A 34 7.09 31.29 -27.21
N GLY A 35 7.73 30.28 -27.83
CA GLY A 35 9.04 30.42 -28.47
C GLY A 35 10.18 30.78 -27.50
N MET A 36 10.05 30.44 -26.22
CA MET A 36 11.01 30.81 -25.17
C MET A 36 11.54 29.59 -24.42
N SER A 37 12.72 29.72 -23.81
CA SER A 37 13.27 28.70 -22.92
C SER A 37 12.53 28.64 -21.59
N GLU A 38 12.64 27.54 -20.85
CA GLU A 38 12.00 27.38 -19.53
C GLU A 38 12.48 28.43 -18.51
N SER A 39 13.77 28.83 -18.58
CA SER A 39 14.31 29.89 -17.75
C SER A 39 13.70 31.25 -18.08
N ALA A 40 13.53 31.57 -19.37
CA ALA A 40 12.88 32.79 -19.82
C ALA A 40 11.38 32.80 -19.46
N PHE A 41 10.73 31.64 -19.54
CA PHE A 41 9.33 31.47 -19.14
C PHE A 41 9.13 31.70 -17.64
N ARG A 42 10.07 31.28 -16.78
CA ARG A 42 10.00 31.56 -15.33
C ARG A 42 9.98 33.06 -15.05
N SER A 43 10.89 33.82 -15.66
CA SER A 43 10.95 35.28 -15.52
C SER A 43 9.74 35.98 -16.16
N PHE A 44 9.26 35.46 -17.30
CA PHE A 44 8.04 35.95 -17.95
C PHE A 44 6.81 35.76 -17.05
N ARG A 45 6.64 34.58 -16.47
CA ARG A 45 5.56 34.24 -15.54
C ARG A 45 5.55 35.16 -14.32
N GLU A 46 6.72 35.45 -13.76
CA GLU A 46 6.85 36.37 -12.62
C GLU A 46 6.49 37.80 -12.99
N ARG A 47 6.91 38.26 -14.17
CA ARG A 47 6.56 39.60 -14.68
C ARG A 47 5.07 39.76 -14.98
N GLU A 48 4.44 38.72 -15.53
CA GLU A 48 3.00 38.72 -15.85
C GLU A 48 2.11 38.33 -14.66
N GLY A 49 2.71 38.01 -13.51
CA GLY A 49 1.98 37.68 -12.27
C GLY A 49 1.20 36.36 -12.33
N TRP A 50 1.63 35.39 -13.13
CA TRP A 50 0.94 34.10 -13.25
C TRP A 50 1.21 33.21 -12.03
N PRO A 51 0.18 32.64 -11.38
CA PRO A 51 0.34 31.85 -10.17
C PRO A 51 1.19 30.60 -10.40
N LEU A 52 1.86 30.08 -9.37
CA LEU A 52 2.58 28.80 -9.49
C LEU A 52 1.56 27.67 -9.71
N ARG A 53 1.72 26.90 -10.79
CA ARG A 53 0.91 25.68 -10.95
C ARG A 53 1.12 24.75 -9.75
N PRO A 54 0.05 24.13 -9.23
CA PRO A 54 0.22 22.99 -8.35
C PRO A 54 1.01 21.93 -9.14
N SER A 55 2.16 21.53 -8.59
CA SER A 55 3.02 20.56 -9.27
C SER A 55 2.18 19.32 -9.57
N PRO A 56 2.22 18.80 -10.81
CA PRO A 56 1.60 17.51 -11.10
C PRO A 56 2.14 16.53 -10.07
N ILE A 57 1.25 15.91 -9.28
CA ILE A 57 1.58 14.82 -8.36
C ILE A 57 2.57 13.95 -9.10
N LYS A 58 3.83 13.88 -8.64
CA LYS A 58 4.94 13.24 -9.35
C LYS A 58 4.49 11.84 -9.77
N ARG A 59 4.00 11.69 -11.01
CA ARG A 59 3.89 10.39 -11.65
C ARG A 59 5.34 10.01 -11.86
N LYS A 60 5.79 9.07 -11.03
CA LYS A 60 7.11 8.47 -11.03
C LYS A 60 7.53 8.21 -12.47
N SER A 61 8.23 9.18 -13.07
CA SER A 61 8.80 9.05 -14.40
C SER A 61 9.73 7.86 -14.31
N ALA A 62 9.51 6.88 -15.18
CA ALA A 62 10.41 5.76 -15.40
C ALA A 62 11.74 6.31 -15.96
N ALA A 63 12.55 6.89 -15.08
CA ALA A 63 13.98 7.04 -15.31
C ALA A 63 14.61 5.68 -15.00
N ALA A 64 15.48 5.24 -15.91
CA ALA A 64 16.29 4.03 -15.78
C ALA A 64 16.89 3.92 -14.36
N PRO A 65 16.87 2.74 -13.74
CA PRO A 65 17.20 2.60 -12.32
C PRO A 65 18.70 2.82 -12.10
N PRO A 66 19.14 3.80 -11.28
CA PRO A 66 20.32 3.56 -10.46
C PRO A 66 19.93 2.50 -9.43
N ALA A 67 20.77 1.48 -9.29
CA ALA A 67 20.55 0.33 -8.42
C ALA A 67 20.03 0.76 -7.04
N PRO A 68 18.82 0.32 -6.62
CA PRO A 68 18.44 0.47 -5.23
C PRO A 68 19.24 -0.56 -4.44
N GLU A 69 20.09 -0.08 -3.53
CA GLU A 69 20.33 -0.81 -2.29
C GLU A 69 18.96 -1.16 -1.70
N ARG A 70 18.57 -2.41 -1.89
CA ARG A 70 17.37 -3.00 -1.31
C ARG A 70 17.60 -3.07 0.19
N ARG A 71 17.35 -1.98 0.91
CA ARG A 71 16.90 -2.10 2.30
C ARG A 71 15.48 -2.63 2.25
N SER A 72 15.40 -3.96 2.25
CA SER A 72 14.22 -4.77 2.51
C SER A 72 13.75 -4.51 3.94
N VAL A 73 13.22 -3.32 4.21
CA VAL A 73 12.39 -3.13 5.39
C VAL A 73 11.08 -3.80 5.05
N ALA A 74 10.93 -5.07 5.44
CA ALA A 74 9.65 -5.74 5.40
C ALA A 74 8.63 -4.82 6.12
N PRO A 75 7.48 -4.51 5.50
CA PRO A 75 6.49 -3.68 6.14
C PRO A 75 6.15 -4.29 7.51
N PRO A 76 6.03 -3.49 8.58
CA PRO A 76 5.73 -4.02 9.89
C PRO A 76 4.44 -4.83 9.83
N PRO A 77 4.34 -5.97 10.53
CA PRO A 77 3.22 -6.91 10.41
C PRO A 77 1.85 -6.28 10.71
N ARG A 78 1.82 -5.13 11.38
CA ARG A 78 0.62 -4.31 11.61
C ARG A 78 0.06 -3.73 10.31
N GLU A 79 0.91 -3.32 9.37
CA GLU A 79 0.52 -2.81 8.06
C GLU A 79 0.03 -3.93 7.13
N SER A 80 0.63 -5.12 7.20
CA SER A 80 0.18 -6.28 6.44
C SER A 80 -1.19 -6.77 6.91
N ARG A 81 -1.42 -6.85 8.23
CA ARG A 81 -2.73 -7.23 8.79
C ARG A 81 -3.81 -6.21 8.47
N SER A 82 -3.52 -4.92 8.53
CA SER A 82 -4.48 -3.88 8.15
C SER A 82 -4.77 -3.85 6.65
N LEU A 83 -3.81 -4.24 5.81
CA LEU A 83 -4.03 -4.41 4.38
C LEU A 83 -4.90 -5.63 4.06
N ILE A 84 -4.69 -6.76 4.77
CA ILE A 84 -5.54 -7.95 4.64
C ILE A 84 -6.99 -7.63 5.01
N ALA A 85 -7.24 -6.97 6.15
CA ALA A 85 -8.58 -6.58 6.56
C ALA A 85 -9.27 -5.66 5.53
N ARG A 86 -8.54 -4.71 4.96
CA ARG A 86 -9.07 -3.82 3.90
C ARG A 86 -9.41 -4.57 2.61
N LEU A 87 -8.64 -5.61 2.27
CA LEU A 87 -8.93 -6.44 1.10
C LEU A 87 -10.13 -7.37 1.36
N GLU A 88 -10.29 -7.87 2.58
CA GLU A 88 -11.48 -8.64 2.99
C GLU A 88 -12.74 -7.78 2.86
N GLU A 89 -12.72 -6.56 3.38
CA GLU A 89 -13.81 -5.59 3.24
C GLU A 89 -14.08 -5.24 1.76
N ALA A 90 -13.04 -5.07 0.94
CA ALA A 90 -13.20 -4.80 -0.47
C ALA A 90 -13.86 -5.97 -1.23
N VAL A 91 -13.51 -7.20 -0.88
CA VAL A 91 -14.14 -8.42 -1.44
C VAL A 91 -15.62 -8.47 -1.06
N GLU A 92 -15.95 -8.23 0.22
CA GLU A 92 -17.33 -8.22 0.69
C GLU A 92 -18.18 -7.15 0.00
N ARG A 93 -17.64 -5.94 -0.19
CA ARG A 93 -18.31 -4.88 -0.96
C ARG A 93 -18.56 -5.28 -2.42
N GLU A 94 -17.62 -5.95 -3.07
CA GLU A 94 -17.82 -6.39 -4.46
C GLU A 94 -18.84 -7.55 -4.57
N PHE A 95 -18.96 -8.41 -3.55
CA PHE A 95 -20.05 -9.39 -3.49
C PHE A 95 -21.41 -8.71 -3.39
N LEU A 96 -21.57 -7.77 -2.45
CA LEU A 96 -22.82 -7.00 -2.31
C LEU A 96 -23.17 -6.22 -3.58
N ARG A 97 -22.16 -5.67 -4.26
CA ARG A 97 -22.32 -4.99 -5.55
C ARG A 97 -22.79 -5.95 -6.66
N ALA A 98 -22.24 -7.17 -6.72
CA ALA A 98 -22.67 -8.17 -7.68
C ALA A 98 -24.11 -8.65 -7.41
N GLU A 99 -24.47 -8.85 -6.13
CA GLU A 99 -25.82 -9.24 -5.70
C GLU A 99 -26.86 -8.16 -5.99
N THR A 100 -26.55 -6.90 -5.69
CA THR A 100 -27.44 -5.77 -6.02
C THR A 100 -27.58 -5.55 -7.52
N ALA A 101 -26.51 -5.73 -8.30
CA ALA A 101 -26.58 -5.68 -9.76
C ALA A 101 -27.48 -6.78 -10.33
N LEU A 102 -27.42 -7.99 -9.76
CA LEU A 102 -28.31 -9.10 -10.09
C LEU A 102 -29.78 -8.79 -9.74
N ALA A 103 -30.03 -8.25 -8.54
CA ALA A 103 -31.36 -7.93 -8.06
C ALA A 103 -32.03 -6.80 -8.87
N THR A 104 -31.28 -5.76 -9.23
CA THR A 104 -31.84 -4.54 -9.85
C THR A 104 -31.97 -4.64 -11.37
N CYS A 105 -31.01 -5.28 -12.06
CA CYS A 105 -30.95 -5.26 -13.52
C CYS A 105 -31.56 -6.50 -14.20
N GLY A 106 -31.75 -7.59 -13.44
CA GLY A 106 -32.19 -8.88 -13.98
C GLY A 106 -31.22 -9.47 -15.03
N ALA A 107 -31.51 -10.68 -15.52
CA ALA A 107 -30.61 -11.49 -16.34
C ALA A 107 -30.11 -10.84 -17.66
N LYS A 108 -30.72 -9.74 -18.14
CA LYS A 108 -30.40 -9.12 -19.44
C LYS A 108 -29.22 -8.13 -19.43
N ALA A 109 -29.02 -7.35 -18.36
CA ALA A 109 -27.86 -6.45 -18.20
C ALA A 109 -26.79 -7.01 -17.23
N ALA A 110 -27.09 -8.15 -16.62
CA ALA A 110 -26.23 -8.88 -15.71
C ALA A 110 -24.93 -9.45 -16.33
N PRO A 111 -24.85 -9.99 -17.56
CA PRO A 111 -23.70 -10.82 -17.94
C PRO A 111 -22.37 -10.05 -17.99
N LYS A 112 -22.38 -8.82 -18.53
CA LYS A 112 -21.16 -8.02 -18.71
C LYS A 112 -20.67 -7.38 -17.40
N THR A 113 -21.61 -6.97 -16.54
CA THR A 113 -21.30 -6.41 -15.21
C THR A 113 -20.89 -7.50 -14.23
N MET A 114 -21.49 -8.69 -14.31
CA MET A 114 -21.09 -9.87 -13.55
C MET A 114 -19.72 -10.39 -13.96
N GLU A 115 -19.42 -10.47 -15.26
CA GLU A 115 -18.10 -10.88 -15.74
C GLU A 115 -17.00 -9.95 -15.23
N THR A 116 -17.26 -8.64 -15.24
CA THR A 116 -16.34 -7.64 -14.68
C THR A 116 -16.18 -7.83 -13.17
N SER A 117 -17.27 -8.02 -12.45
CA SER A 117 -17.24 -8.26 -10.99
C SER A 117 -16.51 -9.55 -10.63
N ALA A 118 -16.72 -10.62 -11.40
CA ALA A 118 -16.02 -11.90 -11.23
C ALA A 118 -14.50 -11.77 -11.45
N ARG A 119 -14.07 -11.00 -12.47
CA ARG A 119 -12.64 -10.71 -12.68
C ARG A 119 -12.04 -9.90 -11.53
N VAL A 120 -12.76 -8.90 -11.03
CA VAL A 120 -12.32 -8.09 -9.89
C VAL A 120 -12.20 -8.96 -8.63
N LEU A 121 -13.22 -9.77 -8.32
CA LEU A 121 -13.19 -10.73 -7.21
C LEU A 121 -12.03 -11.72 -7.32
N ALA A 122 -11.81 -12.31 -8.50
CA ALA A 122 -10.69 -13.22 -8.73
C ALA A 122 -9.34 -12.54 -8.48
N SER A 123 -9.19 -11.28 -8.89
CA SER A 123 -7.96 -10.52 -8.64
C SER A 123 -7.78 -10.20 -7.15
N LEU A 124 -8.84 -9.75 -6.46
CA LEU A 124 -8.78 -9.41 -5.04
C LEU A 124 -8.48 -10.64 -4.16
N VAL A 125 -9.16 -11.76 -4.43
CA VAL A 125 -8.94 -13.02 -3.71
C VAL A 125 -7.53 -13.55 -3.94
N ARG A 126 -6.99 -13.44 -5.17
CA ARG A 126 -5.61 -13.82 -5.46
C ARG A 126 -4.62 -12.96 -4.69
N SER A 127 -4.81 -11.64 -4.67
CA SER A 127 -3.99 -10.71 -3.89
C SER A 127 -4.06 -10.99 -2.39
N LEU A 128 -5.24 -11.31 -1.87
CA LEU A 128 -5.44 -11.66 -0.46
C LEU A 128 -4.77 -12.99 -0.10
N ALA A 129 -4.90 -14.01 -0.95
CA ALA A 129 -4.25 -15.30 -0.75
C ALA A 129 -2.72 -15.14 -0.70
N GLU A 130 -2.15 -14.35 -1.59
CA GLU A 130 -0.71 -14.08 -1.62
C GLU A 130 -0.25 -13.31 -0.38
N LEU A 131 -0.98 -12.28 0.06
CA LEU A 131 -0.66 -11.56 1.29
C LEU A 131 -0.78 -12.44 2.54
N LYS A 132 -1.77 -13.34 2.60
CA LYS A 132 -1.89 -14.33 3.70
C LYS A 132 -0.75 -15.35 3.68
N ARG A 133 -0.22 -15.73 2.51
CA ARG A 133 1.00 -16.56 2.40
C ARG A 133 2.21 -15.80 2.91
N MET A 134 2.49 -14.61 2.39
CA MET A 134 3.61 -13.78 2.84
C MET A 134 3.58 -13.50 4.35
N ASN A 135 2.40 -13.25 4.92
CA ASN A 135 2.25 -13.02 6.36
C ASN A 135 2.48 -14.29 7.20
N ARG A 136 2.17 -15.48 6.67
CA ARG A 136 2.52 -16.76 7.32
C ARG A 136 4.03 -17.02 7.24
N ASP A 137 4.63 -16.81 6.08
CA ASP A 137 6.06 -17.00 5.86
C ASP A 137 6.89 -16.04 6.73
N ALA A 138 6.44 -14.77 6.84
CA ALA A 138 7.04 -13.79 7.75
C ALA A 138 6.83 -14.14 9.23
N GLY A 139 5.75 -14.83 9.59
CA GLY A 139 5.53 -15.37 10.93
C GLY A 139 6.43 -16.57 11.24
N ALA A 140 6.61 -17.48 10.28
CA ALA A 140 7.47 -18.65 10.40
C ALA A 140 8.95 -18.28 10.53
N ALA A 141 9.42 -17.33 9.72
CA ALA A 141 10.79 -16.82 9.81
C ALA A 141 11.13 -16.23 11.19
N ARG A 142 10.15 -15.60 11.86
CA ARG A 142 10.33 -15.09 13.24
C ARG A 142 10.32 -16.18 14.30
N ALA A 143 9.62 -17.29 14.07
CA ALA A 143 9.56 -18.41 15.00
C ALA A 143 10.81 -19.30 14.92
N GLU A 144 11.55 -19.27 13.81
CA GLU A 144 12.89 -19.87 13.73
C GLU A 144 13.93 -18.97 14.40
N ASP A 145 13.90 -17.66 14.14
CA ASP A 145 14.79 -16.67 14.78
C ASP A 145 14.56 -16.56 16.31
N GLY A 146 13.33 -16.86 16.78
CA GLY A 146 12.99 -16.94 18.20
C GLY A 146 13.37 -18.26 18.87
N ARG A 147 13.44 -19.38 18.13
CA ARG A 147 13.85 -20.68 18.69
C ARG A 147 15.33 -20.74 19.04
N ASP A 148 16.16 -19.95 18.36
CA ASP A 148 17.58 -19.78 18.73
C ASP A 148 17.76 -18.95 20.02
N ARG A 149 16.74 -18.19 20.45
CA ARG A 149 16.72 -17.47 21.74
C ARG A 149 16.02 -18.23 22.86
N ASP A 150 14.98 -19.01 22.55
CA ASP A 150 14.22 -19.80 23.55
C ASP A 150 14.99 -21.04 24.07
N ALA A 151 16.03 -21.50 23.37
CA ALA A 151 16.89 -22.57 23.87
C ALA A 151 17.65 -22.22 25.18
N PHE A 152 17.62 -20.96 25.63
CA PHE A 152 18.19 -20.52 26.90
C PHE A 152 17.16 -20.33 28.02
N ASP A 153 15.85 -20.55 27.78
CA ASP A 153 14.79 -20.36 28.78
C ASP A 153 14.16 -21.69 29.25
N ASP A 154 14.82 -22.81 28.98
CA ASP A 154 14.47 -24.14 29.53
C ASP A 154 14.95 -24.34 30.98
N GLU A 155 15.44 -23.29 31.65
CA GLU A 155 15.67 -23.35 33.10
C GLU A 155 14.33 -23.06 33.81
N PRO A 156 13.65 -24.09 34.36
CA PRO A 156 12.36 -23.88 35.00
C PRO A 156 12.54 -22.88 36.15
N PRO A 157 11.62 -21.91 36.33
CA PRO A 157 11.75 -20.93 37.40
C PRO A 157 11.89 -21.67 38.72
N ARG A 158 13.00 -21.45 39.45
CA ARG A 158 13.43 -22.21 40.65
C ARG A 158 12.30 -22.61 41.61
N ARG A 159 11.28 -21.76 41.72
CA ARG A 159 10.05 -21.97 42.50
C ARG A 159 9.23 -23.21 42.09
N LEU A 160 9.16 -23.56 40.81
CA LEU A 160 8.48 -24.78 40.33
C LEU A 160 9.29 -26.04 40.62
N ALA A 161 10.62 -25.98 40.54
CA ALA A 161 11.49 -27.08 40.92
C ALA A 161 11.38 -27.35 42.44
N GLU A 162 11.44 -26.29 43.25
CA GLU A 162 11.23 -26.36 44.70
C GLU A 162 9.85 -26.94 45.06
N LEU A 163 8.79 -26.55 44.34
CA LEU A 163 7.44 -27.09 44.54
C LEU A 163 7.36 -28.58 44.16
N ARG A 164 8.02 -28.99 43.08
CA ARG A 164 8.08 -30.40 42.64
C ARG A 164 8.84 -31.25 43.66
N GLU A 165 9.95 -30.75 44.19
CA GLU A 165 10.71 -31.42 45.25
C GLU A 165 9.90 -31.56 46.55
N GLU A 166 9.20 -30.51 46.96
CA GLU A 166 8.38 -30.56 48.17
C GLU A 166 7.17 -31.49 48.02
N LEU A 167 6.56 -31.53 46.81
CA LEU A 167 5.53 -32.50 46.47
C LEU A 167 6.06 -33.93 46.47
N ALA A 168 7.25 -34.18 45.92
CA ALA A 168 7.89 -35.49 45.92
C ALA A 168 8.16 -35.96 47.36
N ARG A 169 8.76 -35.11 48.21
CA ARG A 169 8.96 -35.40 49.64
C ARG A 169 7.65 -35.69 50.36
N ARG A 170 6.57 -34.98 50.03
CA ARG A 170 5.25 -35.18 50.65
C ARG A 170 4.58 -36.47 50.19
N LEU A 171 4.70 -36.84 48.92
CA LEU A 171 4.23 -38.10 48.39
C LEU A 171 5.01 -39.28 48.98
N GLU A 172 6.34 -39.17 49.11
CA GLU A 172 7.17 -40.20 49.74
C GLU A 172 6.79 -40.42 51.22
N ARG A 173 6.47 -39.36 51.97
CA ARG A 173 5.95 -39.49 53.34
C ARG A 173 4.61 -40.24 53.37
N MET A 174 3.68 -39.92 52.48
CA MET A 174 2.38 -40.59 52.42
C MET A 174 2.45 -42.04 51.90
N CYS A 175 3.36 -42.32 50.96
CA CYS A 175 3.56 -43.66 50.41
C CYS A 175 4.44 -44.54 51.31
N GLY A 176 5.36 -43.95 52.08
CA GLY A 176 6.17 -44.63 53.10
C GLY A 176 5.38 -44.99 54.36
N GLU A 177 4.25 -44.31 54.61
CA GLU A 177 3.24 -44.66 55.63
C GLU A 177 2.12 -45.56 55.07
N GLY A 178 2.34 -46.23 53.94
CA GLY A 178 1.49 -47.35 53.53
C GLY A 178 1.61 -48.49 54.56
N PRO A 179 0.51 -49.00 55.14
CA PRO A 179 0.56 -49.94 56.25
C PRO A 179 1.30 -51.20 55.83
N ALA A 180 2.36 -51.53 56.58
CA ALA A 180 2.91 -52.88 56.59
C ALA A 180 1.75 -53.86 56.90
N ARG A 181 1.33 -54.59 55.87
CA ARG A 181 0.48 -55.78 55.95
C ARG A 181 1.12 -56.88 55.14
#